data_AF-A0A2T3FJI5-F1
#
_entry.id   AF-A0A2T3FJI5-F1
#
_cell.length_a   1.000
_cell.length_b   1.000
_cell.length_c   1.000
_cell.angle_alpha   90.00
_cell.angle_beta   90.00
_cell.angle_gamma   90.00
#
_symmetry.space_group_name_H-M   'P 1'
#
loop_
_entity.id
_entity.type
_entity.pdbx_description
1 polymer ?
#
loop_
_entity_poly.entity_id
_entity_poly.type
_entity_poly.pdbx_seq_one_letter_code
_entity_poly.pdbx_strand_id
1 'polypeptide(L)'
;MRYVEHPFWTVDTLFYTKINENLVAPKYLYYKMLTFDLMNYNEGTTIPSLRTQTLNSLELEIPSINTQKKIVSILNSLDSKITLNSMINNNLAA
;
A
#
# COMPACT_ATOMS: atom_id res chain seq x y z
N MET A 1 -7.35 -1.98 0.49
CA MET A 1 -6.46 -0.85 0.12
C MET A 1 -6.16 -0.94 -1.37
N ARG A 2 -6.10 0.19 -2.10
CA ARG A 2 -5.90 0.23 -3.56
C ARG A 2 -4.70 1.12 -3.87
N TYR A 3 -3.81 0.68 -4.76
CA TYR A 3 -2.76 1.53 -5.31
C TYR A 3 -3.33 2.40 -6.43
N VAL A 4 -3.02 3.70 -6.43
CA VAL A 4 -3.57 4.68 -7.38
C VAL A 4 -2.42 5.48 -8.00
N GLU A 5 -2.37 5.51 -9.33
CA GLU A 5 -1.31 6.19 -10.11
C GLU A 5 -1.79 7.48 -10.78
N HIS A 6 -3.06 7.84 -10.59
CA HIS A 6 -3.66 9.06 -11.12
C HIS A 6 -3.97 10.07 -10.01
N PRO A 7 -4.14 11.36 -10.31
CA PRO A 7 -4.60 12.35 -9.33
C PRO A 7 -5.92 11.92 -8.68
N PHE A 8 -6.05 12.20 -7.38
CA PHE A 8 -7.27 11.94 -6.60
C PHE A 8 -7.43 12.98 -5.50
N TRP A 9 -8.66 13.11 -5.00
CA TRP A 9 -8.99 14.02 -3.89
C TRP A 9 -8.79 13.32 -2.56
N THR A 10 -8.16 14.01 -1.62
CA THR A 10 -7.85 13.50 -0.28
C THR A 10 -8.85 14.05 0.75
N VAL A 11 -8.94 13.39 1.90
CA VAL A 11 -9.63 13.89 3.09
C VAL A 11 -8.64 14.54 4.06
N ASP A 12 -9.14 15.29 5.04
CA ASP A 12 -8.37 16.00 6.07
C ASP A 12 -7.65 15.08 7.06
N THR A 13 -8.06 13.81 7.14
CA THR A 13 -7.48 12.77 8.01
C THR A 13 -6.38 11.92 7.33
N LEU A 14 -5.91 12.32 6.14
CA LEU A 14 -4.89 11.59 5.39
C LEU A 14 -3.48 11.79 5.98
N PHE A 15 -2.72 10.70 6.07
CA PHE A 15 -1.25 10.73 6.20
C PHE A 15 -0.57 10.68 4.84
N TYR A 16 0.49 11.46 4.65
CA TYR A 16 1.33 11.39 3.46
C TYR A 16 2.81 11.40 3.83
N THR A 17 3.65 10.87 2.93
CA THR A 17 5.10 10.93 3.04
C THR A 17 5.73 11.14 1.66
N LYS A 18 6.93 11.70 1.62
CA LYS A 18 7.75 11.80 0.40
C LYS A 18 8.68 10.60 0.36
N ILE A 19 8.58 9.82 -0.71
CA ILE A 19 9.35 8.58 -0.86
C ILE A 19 10.70 8.91 -1.50
N ASN A 20 11.79 8.41 -0.90
CA ASN A 20 13.11 8.45 -1.52
C ASN A 20 13.27 7.25 -2.47
N GLU A 21 13.06 7.48 -3.76
CA GLU A 21 13.08 6.42 -4.79
C GLU A 21 14.46 5.78 -5.02
N ASN A 22 15.53 6.42 -4.55
CA ASN A 22 16.87 5.82 -4.56
C ASN A 22 17.02 4.70 -3.51
N LEU A 23 16.18 4.73 -2.47
CA LEU A 23 16.17 3.75 -1.38
C LEU A 23 15.07 2.71 -1.59
N VAL A 24 13.87 3.15 -1.95
CA VAL A 24 12.69 2.28 -1.99
C VAL A 24 11.78 2.60 -3.17
N ALA A 25 11.39 1.57 -3.93
CA ALA A 25 10.42 1.71 -5.01
C ALA A 25 9.01 1.96 -4.42
N PRO A 26 8.24 2.96 -4.88
CA PRO A 26 6.93 3.29 -4.32
C PRO A 26 5.95 2.12 -4.27
N LYS A 27 5.91 1.32 -5.33
CA LYS A 27 5.04 0.13 -5.40
C LYS A 27 5.50 -1.00 -4.48
N TYR A 28 6.81 -1.12 -4.21
CA TYR A 28 7.32 -2.04 -3.20
C TYR A 28 6.89 -1.59 -1.80
N LEU A 29 7.04 -0.29 -1.49
CA LEU A 29 6.60 0.27 -0.22
C LEU A 29 5.11 0.02 0.02
N TYR A 30 4.27 0.21 -1.01
CA TYR A 30 2.86 -0.16 -0.94
C TYR A 30 2.66 -1.62 -0.52
N TYR A 31 3.28 -2.58 -1.22
CA TYR A 31 3.15 -4.00 -0.86
C TYR A 31 3.68 -4.30 0.55
N LYS A 32 4.80 -3.70 0.94
CA LYS A 32 5.35 -3.87 2.29
C LYS A 32 4.40 -3.32 3.35
N MET A 33 3.79 -2.16 3.12
CA MET A 33 2.80 -1.57 4.04
C MET A 33 1.56 -2.46 4.20
N LEU A 34 1.14 -3.20 3.18
CA LEU A 34 0.05 -4.17 3.29
C LEU A 34 0.37 -5.34 4.24
N THR A 35 1.65 -5.59 4.54
CA THR A 35 2.05 -6.63 5.50
C THR A 35 1.97 -6.14 6.95
N PHE A 36 1.83 -4.83 7.19
CA PHE A 36 1.62 -4.30 8.52
C PHE A 36 0.14 -4.36 8.89
N ASP A 37 -0.15 -4.96 10.03
CA ASP A 37 -1.46 -4.85 10.63
C ASP A 37 -1.58 -3.52 11.39
N LEU A 38 -1.89 -2.47 10.64
CA LEU A 38 -2.06 -1.11 11.19
C LEU A 38 -3.23 -1.01 12.17
N MET A 39 -4.16 -1.97 12.19
CA MET A 39 -5.27 -1.99 13.15
C MET A 39 -4.79 -2.31 14.56
N ASN A 40 -3.70 -3.06 14.72
CA ASN A 40 -3.11 -3.31 16.04
C ASN A 40 -2.46 -2.08 16.66
N TYR A 41 -2.20 -1.05 15.84
CA TYR A 41 -1.67 0.25 16.27
C TYR A 41 -2.77 1.29 16.44
N ASN A 42 -4.04 0.88 16.35
CA ASN A 42 -5.15 1.76 16.59
C ASN A 42 -5.20 2.15 18.07
N GLU A 43 -5.10 3.45 18.34
CA GLU A 43 -5.15 4.00 19.70
C GLU A 43 -6.52 4.59 20.06
N GLY A 44 -7.47 4.58 19.11
CA GLY A 44 -8.81 5.07 19.30
C GLY A 44 -9.79 3.98 19.72
N THR A 45 -10.53 4.23 20.81
CA THR A 45 -11.53 3.30 21.36
C THR A 45 -12.86 3.30 20.61
N THR A 46 -13.19 4.40 19.92
CA THR A 46 -14.49 4.61 19.26
C THR A 46 -14.36 4.89 17.76
N ILE A 47 -13.30 5.62 17.37
CA ILE A 47 -12.91 5.84 15.96
C ILE A 47 -11.48 5.35 15.84
N PRO A 48 -11.16 4.43 14.91
CA PRO A 48 -9.79 4.02 14.70
C PRO A 48 -8.91 5.24 14.38
N SER A 49 -7.95 5.54 15.25
CA SER A 49 -7.06 6.67 15.13
C SER A 49 -5.62 6.19 15.28
N LEU A 50 -4.86 6.36 14.21
CA LEU A 50 -3.44 6.10 14.16
C LEU A 50 -2.72 7.44 14.31
N ARG A 51 -1.71 7.54 15.18
CA ARG A 51 -0.92 8.78 15.31
C ARG A 51 0.22 8.80 14.30
N THR A 52 0.60 9.99 13.84
CA THR A 52 1.79 10.20 12.99
C THR A 52 3.05 9.64 13.63
N GLN A 53 3.17 9.77 14.96
CA GLN A 53 4.32 9.27 15.72
C GLN A 53 4.45 7.75 15.62
N THR A 54 3.33 7.04 15.75
CA THR A 54 3.26 5.58 15.63
C THR A 54 3.64 5.14 14.22
N LEU A 55 3.14 5.81 13.18
CA LEU A 55 3.56 5.57 11.79
C LEU A 55 5.06 5.79 11.57
N ASN A 56 5.62 6.86 12.13
CA ASN A 56 7.05 7.18 11.99
C ASN A 56 7.96 6.23 12.77
N SER A 57 7.42 5.51 13.76
CA SER A 57 8.16 4.50 14.53
C SER A 57 8.21 3.13 13.85
N LEU A 58 7.47 2.94 12.75
CA LEU A 58 7.48 1.67 12.02
C LEU A 58 8.83 1.44 11.35
N GLU A 59 9.51 0.37 11.74
CA GLU A 59 10.76 -0.05 11.11
C GLU A 59 10.49 -0.89 9.86
N LEU A 60 11.12 -0.48 8.76
CA LEU A 60 11.00 -1.15 7.46
C LEU A 60 12.33 -1.77 7.08
N GLU A 61 12.36 -3.10 6.96
CA GLU A 61 13.47 -3.78 6.29
C GLU A 61 13.38 -3.54 4.78
N ILE A 62 14.35 -2.79 4.24
CA ILE A 62 14.38 -2.42 2.83
C ILE A 62 15.53 -3.19 2.14
N PRO A 63 15.23 -4.18 1.29
CA PRO A 63 16.26 -4.91 0.55
C PRO A 63 16.79 -4.06 -0.62
N SER A 64 17.80 -4.56 -1.34
CA SER A 64 18.35 -3.87 -2.51
C SER A 64 17.27 -3.54 -3.55
N ILE A 65 17.46 -2.46 -4.31
CA ILE A 65 16.49 -2.02 -5.33
C ILE A 65 16.19 -3.12 -6.38
N ASN A 66 17.18 -3.94 -6.70
CA ASN A 66 17.02 -5.06 -7.64
C ASN A 66 16.10 -6.15 -7.07
N THR A 67 16.22 -6.44 -5.77
CA THR A 67 15.32 -7.37 -5.07
C THR A 67 13.91 -6.80 -5.01
N GLN A 68 13.76 -5.52 -4.68
CA GLN A 68 12.45 -4.85 -4.67
C GLN A 68 11.74 -4.94 -6.02
N LYS A 69 12.46 -4.69 -7.13
CA LYS A 69 11.93 -4.81 -8.50
C LYS A 69 11.42 -6.22 -8.82
N LYS A 70 12.15 -7.26 -8.42
CA LYS A 70 11.73 -8.65 -8.61
C LYS A 70 10.43 -8.95 -7.86
N ILE A 71 10.35 -8.53 -6.59
CA ILE A 71 9.16 -8.70 -5.75
C ILE A 71 7.96 -7.99 -6.39
N VAL A 72 8.12 -6.72 -6.77
CA VAL A 72 7.06 -5.92 -7.42
C VAL A 72 6.60 -6.57 -8.72
N SER A 73 7.51 -7.09 -9.55
CA SER A 73 7.16 -7.74 -10.80
C SER A 73 6.22 -8.95 -10.59
N ILE A 74 6.54 -9.79 -9.61
CA ILE A 74 5.73 -10.97 -9.28
C ILE A 74 4.36 -10.54 -8.75
N LEU A 75 4.33 -9.68 -7.73
CA LEU A 75 3.07 -9.24 -7.10
C LEU A 75 2.16 -8.49 -8.07
N ASN A 76 2.73 -7.62 -8.90
CA ASN A 76 1.98 -6.87 -9.90
C ASN A 76 1.33 -7.80 -10.94
N SER A 77 1.98 -8.91 -11.30
CA SER A 77 1.39 -9.89 -12.22
C SER A 77 0.14 -10.57 -11.62
N LEU A 78 0.15 -10.81 -10.30
CA LEU A 78 -0.99 -11.38 -9.58
C LEU A 78 -2.13 -10.38 -9.44
N ASP A 79 -1.82 -9.14 -9.04
CA ASP A 79 -2.83 -8.06 -8.94
C ASP A 79 -3.50 -7.80 -10.28
N SER A 80 -2.74 -7.84 -11.37
CA SER A 80 -3.26 -7.67 -12.74
C SER A 80 -4.26 -8.77 -13.09
N LYS A 81 -3.96 -10.03 -12.71
CA LYS A 81 -4.89 -11.17 -12.91
C LYS A 81 -6.14 -11.05 -12.03
N ILE A 82 -5.99 -10.67 -10.77
CA ILE A 82 -7.14 -10.46 -9.86
C ILE A 82 -8.06 -9.39 -10.44
N THR A 83 -7.49 -8.26 -10.86
CA THR A 83 -8.22 -7.13 -11.46
C THR A 83 -8.99 -7.57 -12.71
N LEU A 84 -8.33 -8.30 -13.61
CA LEU A 84 -8.98 -8.83 -14.81
C LEU A 84 -10.12 -9.79 -14.49
N ASN A 85 -9.92 -10.71 -13.55
CA ASN A 85 -10.97 -11.65 -13.13
C ASN A 85 -12.17 -10.92 -12.51
N SER A 86 -11.94 -9.90 -11.67
CA SER A 86 -13.01 -9.07 -11.12
C SER A 86 -13.79 -8.33 -12.23
N MET A 87 -13.10 -7.82 -13.26
CA MET A 87 -13.77 -7.19 -14.41
C MET A 87 -14.63 -8.19 -15.19
N ILE A 88 -14.12 -9.40 -15.44
CA ILE A 88 -14.87 -10.47 -16.12
C ILE A 88 -16.12 -10.84 -15.32
N ASN A 89 -15.98 -11.08 -14.03
CA ASN A 89 -17.10 -11.45 -13.16
C ASN A 89 -18.17 -10.35 -13.12
N ASN A 90 -17.77 -9.08 -13.07
CA ASN A 90 -18.69 -7.95 -13.10
C ASN A 90 -19.45 -7.84 -14.42
N ASN A 91 -18.81 -8.19 -15.55
CA ASN A 91 -19.47 -8.21 -16.86
C ASN A 91 -20.42 -9.40 -17.03
N LEU A 92 -20.18 -10.51 -16.33
CA LEU A 92 -21.04 -11.71 -16.37
C LEU A 92 -22.24 -11.61 -15.41
N ALA A 93 -22.15 -10.75 -14.39
CA ALA A 93 -23.22 -10.49 -13.44
C ALA A 93 -24.19 -9.37 -13.88
N ALA A 94 -23.90 -8.71 -15.01
CA ALA A 94 -24.71 -7.69 -15.64
C ALA A 94 -25.55 -8.28 -16.79
#